data_AF-W2X174-F1
#
_entry.id   AF-W2X174-F1
#
_cell.length_a   1.000
_cell.length_b   1.000
_cell.length_c   1.000
_cell.angle_alpha   90.00
_cell.angle_beta   90.00
_cell.angle_gamma   90.00
#
_symmetry.space_group_name_H-M   'P 1'
#
loop_
_entity.id
_entity.type
_entity.pdbx_description
1 polymer ?
#
loop_
_entity_poly.entity_id
_entity_poly.type
_entity_poly.pdbx_seq_one_letter_code
_entity_poly.pdbx_strand_id
1 'polypeptide(L)' 'VSSIAKIINEGAASVGEDPAQYGTHSFRSGGATVLFSAGIDADTIKQFGRWNLTRTRGT' A
#
# COMPACT_ATOMS: atom_id res chain seq x y z
N VAL A 1 12.09 8.02 -3.87
CA VAL A 1 10.92 8.15 -2.94
C VAL A 1 10.24 9.51 -3.00
N SER A 2 10.99 10.62 -3.17
CA SER A 2 10.43 11.97 -3.33
C SER A 2 9.42 12.11 -4.49
N SER A 3 9.67 11.48 -5.64
CA SER A 3 8.78 11.60 -6.81
C SER A 3 7.43 10.89 -6.64
N ILE A 4 7.37 9.72 -5.98
CA ILE A 4 6.11 9.00 -5.77
C ILE A 4 5.26 9.69 -4.71
N ALA A 5 5.86 10.15 -3.62
CA ALA A 5 5.14 10.91 -2.60
C ALA A 5 4.50 12.17 -3.19
N LYS A 6 5.23 12.86 -4.09
CA LYS A 6 4.70 14.02 -4.82
C LYS A 6 3.47 13.66 -5.67
N ILE A 7 3.53 12.58 -6.46
CA ILE A 7 2.39 12.13 -7.27
C ILE A 7 1.17 11.77 -6.40
N ILE A 8 1.39 11.11 -5.27
CA ILE A 8 0.31 10.77 -4.32
C ILE A 8 -0.34 12.04 -3.78
N ASN A 9 0.46 13.05 -3.41
CA ASN A 9 -0.05 14.31 -2.90
C ASN A 9 -0.81 15.12 -3.95
N GLU A 10 -0.30 15.16 -5.18
CA GLU A 10 -0.99 15.80 -6.31
C GLU A 10 -2.31 15.07 -6.62
N GLY A 11 -2.32 13.75 -6.55
CA GLY A 11 -3.54 12.94 -6.68
C GLY A 11 -4.55 13.23 -5.59
N ALA A 12 -4.13 13.27 -4.32
CA ALA A 12 -4.98 13.62 -3.17
C ALA A 12 -5.61 15.01 -3.35
N ALA A 13 -4.79 16.01 -3.69
CA ALA A 13 -5.27 17.36 -3.97
C ALA A 13 -6.32 17.39 -5.09
N SER A 14 -6.12 16.60 -6.15
CA SER A 14 -7.03 16.55 -7.30
C SER A 14 -8.41 15.97 -6.98
N VAL A 15 -8.54 15.18 -5.91
CA VAL A 15 -9.81 14.60 -5.45
C VAL A 15 -10.42 15.35 -4.25
N GLY A 16 -9.85 16.50 -3.85
CA GLY A 16 -10.33 17.32 -2.75
C GLY A 16 -9.90 16.84 -1.35
N GLU A 17 -8.97 15.90 -1.28
CA GLU A 17 -8.42 15.37 -0.05
C GLU A 17 -7.22 16.19 0.42
N ASP A 18 -6.96 16.23 1.74
CA ASP A 18 -5.80 16.94 2.32
C ASP A 18 -4.50 16.18 2.03
N PRO A 19 -3.59 16.68 1.16
CA PRO A 19 -2.38 15.96 0.78
C PRO A 19 -1.45 15.67 1.95
N ALA A 20 -1.52 16.42 3.05
CA ALA A 20 -0.70 16.17 4.24
C ALA A 20 -1.03 14.84 4.93
N GLN A 21 -2.21 14.27 4.67
CA GLN A 21 -2.64 12.99 5.21
C GLN A 21 -2.21 11.79 4.35
N TYR A 22 -1.71 12.06 3.14
CA TYR A 22 -1.34 11.04 2.17
C TYR A 22 0.17 10.99 1.96
N GLY A 23 0.66 9.80 1.68
CA GLY A 23 2.07 9.54 1.49
C GLY A 23 2.30 8.10 1.06
N THR A 24 3.54 7.76 0.75
CA THR A 24 3.89 6.41 0.28
C THR A 24 3.49 5.30 1.26
N HIS A 25 3.58 5.58 2.57
CA HIS A 25 3.21 4.63 3.61
C HIS A 25 1.69 4.44 3.71
N SER A 26 0.92 5.52 3.82
CA SER A 26 -0.55 5.44 3.91
C SER A 26 -1.18 4.87 2.64
N PHE A 27 -0.62 5.21 1.47
CA PHE A 27 -1.05 4.64 0.19
C PHE A 27 -0.84 3.11 0.14
N ARG A 28 0.31 2.63 0.64
CA ARG A 28 0.59 1.19 0.70
C ARG A 28 -0.32 0.47 1.69
N SER A 29 -0.52 1.01 2.89
CA SER A 29 -1.42 0.38 3.87
C SER A 29 -2.86 0.38 3.40
N GLY A 30 -3.35 1.50 2.85
CA GLY A 30 -4.70 1.61 2.30
C GLY A 30 -4.93 0.63 1.15
N GLY A 31 -3.97 0.51 0.22
CA GLY A 31 -4.04 -0.47 -0.86
C GLY A 31 -4.14 -1.92 -0.37
N ALA A 32 -3.37 -2.28 0.67
CA ALA A 32 -3.47 -3.60 1.29
C ALA A 32 -4.85 -3.84 1.93
N THR A 33 -5.40 -2.84 2.63
CA THR A 33 -6.76 -2.93 3.23
C THR A 33 -7.83 -3.11 2.16
N VAL A 34 -7.77 -2.34 1.07
CA VAL A 34 -8.74 -2.46 -0.04
C VAL A 34 -8.67 -3.85 -0.69
N LEU A 35 -7.47 -4.35 -0.98
CA LEU A 35 -7.29 -5.68 -1.57
C LEU A 35 -7.82 -6.79 -0.65
N PHE A 36 -7.54 -6.70 0.66
CA PHE A 36 -8.04 -7.67 1.63
C PHE A 36 -9.58 -7.62 1.71
N SER A 37 -10.15 -6.42 1.69
CA SER A 37 -11.60 -6.21 1.69
C SER A 37 -12.28 -6.74 0.42
N ALA A 38 -11.56 -6.74 -0.71
CA ALA A 38 -11.99 -7.34 -1.97
C ALA A 38 -11.85 -8.87 -2.02
N GLY A 39 -11.39 -9.51 -0.94
CA GLY A 39 -11.26 -10.96 -0.84
C GLY A 39 -9.97 -11.54 -1.43
N ILE A 40 -8.98 -10.70 -1.77
CA ILE A 40 -7.66 -11.19 -2.19
C ILE A 40 -6.95 -11.80 -0.98
N ASP A 41 -6.33 -12.96 -1.19
CA ASP A 41 -5.68 -13.67 -0.09
C ASP A 41 -4.46 -12.91 0.46
N ALA A 42 -4.22 -13.09 1.76
CA ALA A 42 -3.17 -12.37 2.46
C ALA A 42 -1.75 -12.72 1.99
N ASP A 43 -1.50 -13.94 1.51
CA ASP A 43 -0.19 -14.35 0.98
C ASP A 43 0.09 -13.66 -0.36
N THR A 44 -0.93 -13.52 -1.22
CA THR A 44 -0.86 -12.70 -2.45
C THR A 44 -0.57 -11.24 -2.13
N ILE A 45 -1.32 -10.63 -1.19
CA ILE A 45 -1.09 -9.22 -0.79
C ILE A 45 0.33 -9.03 -0.23
N LYS A 46 0.81 -9.97 0.61
CA LYS A 46 2.18 -9.97 1.16
C LYS A 46 3.24 -10.09 0.08
N GLN A 47 3.05 -11.01 -0.87
CA GLN A 47 3.96 -11.25 -1.97
C GLN A 47 4.12 -9.98 -2.82
N PHE A 48 3.02 -9.39 -3.26
CA PHE A 48 3.03 -8.16 -4.05
C PHE A 48 3.48 -6.93 -3.24
N GLY A 49 3.21 -6.92 -1.93
CA GLY A 49 3.69 -5.90 -1.00
C GLY A 49 5.19 -5.97 -0.70
N ARG A 50 5.90 -7.00 -1.20
CA ARG A 50 7.30 -7.33 -0.87
C ARG A 50 7.53 -7.41 0.63
N TRP A 51 6.57 -7.98 1.35
CA TRP A 51 6.74 -8.23 2.78
C TRP A 51 7.72 -9.39 2.89
N ASN A 52 8.70 -9.31 3.79
CA ASN A 52 9.63 -10.40 4.00
C ASN A 52 8.84 -11.64 4.44
N LEU A 53 8.57 -12.51 3.48
CA LEU A 53 7.83 -13.74 3.67
C LEU A 53 8.84 -14.82 4.04
N THR A 54 9.43 -14.73 5.23
CA THR A 54 10.23 -15.85 5.73
C THR A 54 9.25 -16.95 6.15
N ARG A 55 8.83 -17.77 5.19
CA ARG A 55 8.09 -19.00 5.46
C ARG A 55 9.14 -20.06 5.77
N THR A 56 9.57 -20.14 7.02
CA THR A 56 10.29 -21.31 7.54
C THR A 56 9.34 -22.51 7.46
N ARG A 57 9.34 -23.21 6.32
CA ARG A 57 8.86 -24.59 6.29
C ARG A 57 9.91 -25.41 7.02
N GLY A 58 9.57 -25.89 8.21
CA GLY A 58 10.35 -26.92 8.88
C GLY A 58 10.48 -28.13 7.97
N THR A 59 11.72 -28.54 7.73
CA THR A 59 12.13 -29.87 7.27
C THR A 59 12.56 -30.68 8.46
#